data_AF-A0A9P8EWC5-F1
#
_entry.id   AF-A0A9P8EWC5-F1
#
_cell.length_a   1.000
_cell.length_b   1.000
_cell.length_c   1.000
_cell.angle_alpha   90.00
_cell.angle_beta   90.00
_cell.angle_gamma   90.00
#
_symmetry.space_group_name_H-M   'P 1'
#
loop_
_entity.id
_entity.type
_entity.pdbx_description
1 polymer ?
#
loop_
_entity_poly.entity_id
_entity_poly.type
_entity_poly.pdbx_seq_one_letter_code
_entity_poly.pdbx_strand_id
1 'polypeptide(L)'
;MPPLSLRTSLPRHLVHRANFHTTRFARSKLDVEALLATPTWSLDTLLPSSSSTSQTPTITSAQLHHLLRLSALPPPKDSAEEQKMLSSLHSHLHFVAEIRKVDTTNITPLQSLRDETSAGKKQQEIGLEELAEAFKNEDVKGKYYKRIRRRQEDAGEGESARTWDVTGAAKKKVGRYFVVDGGKEG
;
A
#
# COMPACT_ATOMS: atom_id res chain seq x y z
N MET A 1 44.56 32.97 -40.22
CA MET A 1 43.49 32.31 -39.44
C MET A 1 42.23 33.16 -39.49
N PRO A 2 41.17 32.62 -40.11
CA PRO A 2 39.80 32.80 -39.61
C PRO A 2 39.05 31.44 -39.56
N PRO A 3 38.12 31.21 -38.61
CA PRO A 3 37.36 29.97 -38.55
C PRO A 3 36.14 29.99 -39.47
N LEU A 4 35.93 28.88 -40.17
CA LEU A 4 34.76 28.57 -40.99
C LEU A 4 33.61 28.13 -40.08
N SER A 5 32.49 28.84 -40.10
CA SER A 5 31.26 28.46 -39.40
C SER A 5 30.33 27.67 -40.32
N LEU A 6 30.20 26.37 -40.08
CA LEU A 6 29.19 25.50 -40.68
C LEU A 6 27.82 25.78 -40.03
N ARG A 7 26.85 26.23 -40.82
CA ARG A 7 25.45 26.32 -40.40
C ARG A 7 24.79 24.95 -40.58
N THR A 8 24.57 24.24 -39.50
CA THR A 8 23.68 23.07 -39.46
C THR A 8 22.29 23.51 -38.97
N SER A 9 21.30 23.54 -39.86
CA SER A 9 19.90 23.71 -39.48
C SER A 9 19.30 22.35 -39.10
N LEU A 10 18.84 22.19 -37.86
CA LEU A 10 17.97 21.08 -37.47
C LEU A 10 16.51 21.57 -37.44
N PRO A 11 15.55 20.76 -37.93
CA PRO A 11 14.14 21.10 -37.87
C PRO A 11 13.65 20.99 -36.42
N ARG A 12 13.08 22.08 -35.89
CA ARG A 12 12.39 22.08 -34.59
C ARG A 12 11.13 21.23 -34.72
N HIS A 13 11.13 20.06 -34.07
CA HIS A 13 9.90 19.33 -33.80
C HIS A 13 8.97 20.19 -32.94
N LEU A 14 7.75 20.33 -33.44
CA LEU A 14 6.65 21.06 -32.84
C LEU A 14 6.18 20.30 -31.60
N VAL A 15 6.70 20.68 -30.44
CA VAL A 15 6.15 20.27 -29.15
C VAL A 15 4.72 20.79 -29.09
N HIS A 16 3.74 19.90 -29.16
CA HIS A 16 2.36 20.22 -28.78
C HIS A 16 2.36 20.51 -27.28
N ARG A 17 2.60 21.76 -26.93
CA ARG A 17 2.30 22.28 -25.60
C ARG A 17 0.78 22.14 -25.43
N ALA A 18 0.38 21.27 -24.50
CA ALA A 18 -0.93 21.39 -23.90
C ALA A 18 -1.04 22.83 -23.37
N ASN A 19 -1.85 23.64 -24.03
CA ASN A 19 -2.17 24.98 -23.57
C ASN A 19 -2.96 24.80 -22.28
N PHE A 20 -2.31 24.85 -21.12
CA PHE A 20 -3.03 25.18 -19.90
C PHE A 20 -3.58 26.59 -20.11
N HIS A 21 -4.90 26.70 -20.24
CA HIS A 21 -5.58 27.97 -20.35
C HIS A 21 -5.52 28.62 -18.96
N THR A 22 -4.40 29.28 -18.65
CA THR A 22 -4.40 30.26 -17.57
C THR A 22 -5.10 31.49 -18.14
N THR A 23 -6.40 31.54 -17.95
CA THR A 23 -7.11 32.82 -18.03
C THR A 23 -6.50 33.68 -16.93
N ARG A 24 -5.57 34.58 -17.32
CA ARG A 24 -5.23 35.73 -16.47
C ARG A 24 -6.47 36.62 -16.44
N PHE A 25 -7.44 36.25 -15.61
CA PHE A 25 -8.44 37.17 -15.13
C PHE A 25 -7.69 38.32 -14.45
N ALA A 26 -8.06 39.56 -14.78
CA ALA A 26 -7.64 40.71 -14.00
C ALA A 26 -7.93 40.40 -12.53
N ARG A 27 -6.91 40.45 -11.67
CA ARG A 27 -7.06 40.18 -10.24
C ARG A 27 -7.90 41.32 -9.65
N SER A 28 -9.23 41.15 -9.63
CA SER A 28 -10.07 41.88 -8.70
C SER A 28 -9.54 41.60 -7.30
N LYS A 29 -9.56 42.62 -6.42
CA LYS A 29 -9.18 42.47 -5.02
C LYS A 29 -10.17 41.49 -4.39
N LEU A 30 -9.78 40.21 -4.30
CA LEU A 30 -10.58 39.18 -3.67
C LEU A 30 -10.74 39.56 -2.20
N ASP A 31 -11.98 39.77 -1.77
CA ASP A 31 -12.30 39.95 -0.38
C ASP A 31 -12.27 38.59 0.31
N VAL A 32 -11.09 38.26 0.86
CA VAL A 32 -10.84 36.99 1.55
C VAL A 32 -11.73 36.87 2.79
N GLU A 33 -12.06 37.97 3.46
CA GLU A 33 -12.93 37.95 4.65
C GLU A 33 -14.36 37.58 4.27
N ALA A 34 -14.91 38.17 3.21
CA ALA A 34 -16.23 37.81 2.71
C ALA A 34 -16.30 36.34 2.22
N LEU A 35 -15.22 35.83 1.62
CA LEU A 35 -15.13 34.43 1.18
C LEU A 35 -15.04 33.43 2.35
N LEU A 36 -14.31 33.78 3.42
CA LEU A 36 -14.15 32.92 4.59
C LEU A 36 -15.30 33.06 5.60
N ALA A 37 -16.11 34.12 5.51
CA ALA A 37 -17.26 34.36 6.39
C ALA A 37 -18.38 33.31 6.22
N THR A 38 -18.50 32.70 5.03
CA THR A 38 -19.43 31.60 4.77
C THR A 38 -18.65 30.30 4.57
N PRO A 39 -18.25 29.59 5.64
CA PRO A 39 -17.59 28.30 5.47
C PRO A 39 -18.57 27.34 4.79
N THR A 40 -18.23 26.89 3.58
CA THR A 40 -19.02 25.92 2.81
C THR A 40 -19.03 24.53 3.44
N TRP A 41 -18.09 24.25 4.34
CA TRP A 41 -17.97 23.01 5.08
C TRP A 41 -17.17 23.25 6.37
N SER A 42 -17.65 22.73 7.51
CA SER A 42 -16.86 22.62 8.74
C SER A 42 -16.39 21.17 8.93
N LEU A 43 -15.11 21.00 9.29
CA LEU A 43 -14.55 19.69 9.61
C LEU A 43 -15.20 19.07 10.85
N ASP A 44 -15.80 19.89 11.71
CA ASP A 44 -16.53 19.44 12.91
C ASP A 44 -17.71 18.52 12.56
N THR A 45 -18.26 18.64 11.34
CA THR A 45 -19.32 17.76 10.84
C THR A 45 -18.84 16.32 10.61
N LEU A 46 -17.52 16.10 10.40
CA LEU A 46 -16.91 14.77 10.29
C LEU A 46 -16.59 14.13 11.64
N LEU A 47 -16.50 14.94 12.69
CA LEU A 47 -16.18 14.45 14.03
C LEU A 47 -17.44 13.86 14.66
N PRO A 48 -17.33 12.77 15.43
CA PRO A 48 -18.45 12.26 16.18
C PRO A 48 -18.94 13.34 17.15
N SER A 49 -20.19 13.75 17.03
CA SER A 49 -20.81 14.67 17.98
C SER A 49 -20.86 14.00 19.35
N SER A 50 -20.62 14.77 20.41
CA SER A 50 -20.70 14.29 21.81
C SER A 50 -22.06 13.66 22.15
N SER A 51 -23.10 13.91 21.34
CA SER A 51 -24.45 13.36 21.50
C SER A 51 -24.88 12.33 20.44
N SER A 52 -24.05 12.00 19.44
CA SER A 52 -24.47 11.12 18.33
C SER A 52 -24.22 9.64 18.67
N THR A 53 -25.16 9.04 19.38
CA THR A 53 -25.10 7.63 19.81
C THR A 53 -25.66 6.63 18.80
N SER A 54 -26.10 7.05 17.60
CA SER A 54 -27.14 6.29 16.90
C SER A 54 -26.74 5.44 15.70
N GLN A 55 -25.52 5.49 15.15
CA GLN A 55 -25.24 4.78 13.88
C GLN A 55 -23.85 4.12 13.73
N THR A 56 -22.93 4.28 14.69
CA THR A 56 -21.63 3.58 14.61
C THR A 56 -21.77 2.15 15.11
N PRO A 57 -21.19 1.14 14.42
CA PRO A 57 -21.21 -0.23 14.90
C PRO A 57 -20.51 -0.26 16.27
N THR A 58 -21.28 -0.58 17.31
CA THR A 58 -20.81 -0.54 18.68
C THR A 58 -19.88 -1.73 18.88
N ILE A 59 -18.59 -1.47 19.02
CA ILE A 59 -17.63 -2.53 19.25
C ILE A 59 -17.65 -2.92 20.71
N THR A 60 -17.88 -4.20 20.97
CA THR A 60 -17.92 -4.74 22.33
C THR A 60 -16.51 -4.99 22.84
N SER A 61 -16.33 -5.03 24.16
CA SER A 61 -15.08 -5.45 24.80
C SER A 61 -14.57 -6.79 24.24
N ALA A 62 -15.45 -7.80 24.13
CA ALA A 62 -15.09 -9.10 23.58
C ALA A 62 -14.56 -9.01 22.14
N GLN A 63 -15.13 -8.12 21.30
CA GLN A 63 -14.63 -7.86 19.96
C GLN A 63 -13.27 -7.15 19.98
N LEU A 64 -13.04 -6.19 20.88
CA LEU A 64 -11.74 -5.58 21.07
C LEU A 64 -10.67 -6.62 21.42
N HIS A 65 -10.94 -7.49 22.40
CA HIS A 65 -10.03 -8.59 22.76
C HIS A 65 -9.79 -9.56 21.59
N HIS A 66 -10.82 -9.84 20.79
CA HIS A 66 -10.68 -10.65 19.59
C HIS A 66 -9.75 -9.98 18.55
N LEU A 67 -9.90 -8.68 18.32
CA LEU A 67 -9.04 -7.91 17.41
C LEU A 67 -7.59 -7.86 17.90
N LEU A 68 -7.37 -7.69 19.21
CA LEU A 68 -6.03 -7.75 19.80
C LEU A 68 -5.37 -9.11 19.55
N ARG A 69 -6.13 -10.19 19.69
CA ARG A 69 -5.64 -11.54 19.37
C ARG A 69 -5.30 -11.71 17.89
N LEU A 70 -6.13 -11.22 16.97
CA LEU A 70 -5.87 -11.30 15.52
C LEU A 70 -4.64 -10.47 15.11
N SER A 71 -4.40 -9.36 15.79
CA SER A 71 -3.23 -8.49 15.57
C SER A 71 -1.99 -8.92 16.38
N ALA A 72 -2.07 -10.04 17.09
CA ALA A 72 -1.00 -10.54 17.98
C ALA A 72 -0.54 -9.50 19.02
N LEU A 73 -1.46 -8.65 19.48
CA LEU A 73 -1.25 -7.67 20.55
C LEU A 73 -1.66 -8.24 21.91
N PRO A 74 -1.00 -7.81 23.01
CA PRO A 74 -1.38 -8.22 24.36
C PRO A 74 -2.75 -7.64 24.75
N PRO A 75 -3.45 -8.26 25.72
CA PRO A 75 -4.68 -7.70 26.28
C PRO A 75 -4.41 -6.37 27.02
N PRO A 76 -5.42 -5.49 27.17
CA PRO A 76 -5.30 -4.26 27.93
C PRO A 76 -4.92 -4.54 29.38
N LYS A 77 -4.10 -3.67 29.98
CA LYS A 77 -3.62 -3.85 31.36
C LYS A 77 -4.72 -3.57 32.38
N ASP A 78 -5.49 -2.51 32.11
CA ASP A 78 -6.53 -1.98 33.00
C ASP A 78 -7.78 -1.60 32.20
N SER A 79 -8.92 -1.52 32.89
CA SER A 79 -10.20 -1.09 32.28
C SER A 79 -10.14 0.33 31.72
N ALA A 80 -9.34 1.22 32.32
CA ALA A 80 -9.14 2.57 31.80
C ALA A 80 -8.44 2.57 30.43
N GLU A 81 -7.47 1.68 30.24
CA GLU A 81 -6.78 1.51 28.96
C GLU A 81 -7.74 0.94 27.92
N GLU A 82 -8.54 -0.05 28.30
CA GLU A 82 -9.56 -0.65 27.45
C GLU A 82 -10.60 0.39 26.96
N GLN A 83 -11.12 1.24 27.86
CA GLN A 83 -12.04 2.31 27.48
C GLN A 83 -11.41 3.34 26.54
N LYS A 84 -10.12 3.64 26.73
CA LYS A 84 -9.37 4.51 25.81
C LYS A 84 -9.21 3.88 24.43
N MET A 85 -8.95 2.57 24.36
CA MET A 85 -8.89 1.85 23.09
C MET A 85 -10.26 1.83 22.39
N LEU A 86 -11.34 1.52 23.12
CA LEU A 86 -12.71 1.51 22.59
C LEU A 86 -13.14 2.88 22.05
N SER A 87 -12.90 3.96 22.80
CA SER A 87 -13.21 5.33 22.36
C SER A 87 -12.43 5.75 21.11
N SER A 88 -11.15 5.38 21.02
CA SER A 88 -10.35 5.61 19.81
C SER A 88 -10.90 4.84 18.61
N LEU A 89 -11.27 3.58 18.83
CA LEU A 89 -11.79 2.70 17.79
C LEU A 89 -13.15 3.18 17.29
N HIS A 90 -14.04 3.62 18.18
CA HIS A 90 -15.31 4.26 17.81
C HIS A 90 -15.11 5.51 16.97
N SER A 91 -14.13 6.36 17.33
CA SER A 91 -13.78 7.55 16.54
C SER A 91 -13.30 7.18 15.14
N HIS A 92 -12.45 6.15 15.00
CA HIS A 92 -11.99 5.66 13.70
C HIS A 92 -13.14 5.10 12.85
N LEU A 93 -14.04 4.33 13.46
CA LEU A 93 -15.20 3.78 12.75
C LEU A 93 -16.19 4.84 12.31
N HIS A 94 -16.37 5.91 13.09
CA HIS A 94 -17.19 7.04 12.69
C HIS A 94 -16.67 7.64 11.37
N PHE A 95 -15.37 7.89 11.31
CA PHE A 95 -14.73 8.41 10.10
C PHE A 95 -14.89 7.48 8.90
N VAL A 96 -14.69 6.17 9.08
CA VAL A 96 -14.89 5.17 8.02
C VAL A 96 -16.35 5.11 7.58
N ALA A 97 -17.30 5.20 8.51
CA ALA A 97 -18.73 5.21 8.20
C ALA A 97 -19.12 6.42 7.34
N GLU A 98 -18.52 7.59 7.58
CA GLU A 98 -18.75 8.78 6.77
C GLU A 98 -18.23 8.61 5.34
N ILE A 99 -17.04 8.01 5.16
CA ILE A 99 -16.51 7.67 3.83
C ILE A 99 -17.44 6.72 3.08
N ARG A 100 -18.03 5.74 3.78
CA ARG A 100 -18.94 4.75 3.18
C ARG A 100 -20.26 5.34 2.68
N LYS A 101 -20.63 6.57 3.07
CA LYS A 101 -21.83 7.25 2.57
C LYS A 101 -21.68 7.78 1.15
N VAL A 102 -20.45 7.85 0.62
CA VAL A 102 -20.19 8.30 -0.74
C VAL A 102 -20.74 7.27 -1.74
N ASP A 103 -21.46 7.74 -2.76
CA ASP A 103 -21.94 6.89 -3.85
C ASP A 103 -20.76 6.35 -4.66
N THR A 104 -20.56 5.03 -4.61
CA THR A 104 -19.54 4.33 -5.40
C THR A 104 -20.15 3.44 -6.48
N THR A 105 -21.38 3.71 -6.92
CA THR A 105 -22.01 2.93 -7.99
C THR A 105 -21.19 2.98 -9.28
N ASN A 106 -20.99 1.80 -9.90
CA ASN A 106 -20.23 1.62 -11.15
C ASN A 106 -18.73 1.99 -11.09
N ILE A 107 -18.12 2.01 -9.91
CA ILE A 107 -16.68 2.25 -9.75
C ILE A 107 -15.96 0.93 -9.42
N THR A 108 -14.90 0.61 -10.15
CA THR A 108 -14.00 -0.51 -9.81
C THR A 108 -12.97 -0.07 -8.77
N PRO A 109 -12.81 -0.79 -7.64
CA PRO A 109 -11.79 -0.46 -6.65
C PRO A 109 -10.39 -0.54 -7.25
N LEU A 110 -9.59 0.51 -7.03
CA LEU A 110 -8.17 0.51 -7.38
C LEU A 110 -7.42 -0.39 -6.39
N GLN A 111 -6.73 -1.43 -6.85
CA GLN A 111 -6.04 -2.40 -5.99
C GLN A 111 -4.61 -1.97 -5.66
N SER A 112 -3.95 -1.31 -6.60
CA SER A 112 -2.58 -0.84 -6.46
C SER A 112 -2.42 0.49 -7.18
N LEU A 113 -1.46 1.31 -6.73
CA LEU A 113 -1.07 2.55 -7.44
C LEU A 113 -0.27 2.21 -8.72
N ARG A 114 -0.93 1.60 -9.69
CA ARG A 114 -0.39 1.16 -10.99
C ARG A 114 -1.37 1.49 -12.11
N ASP A 115 -0.86 1.47 -13.33
CA ASP A 115 -1.73 1.54 -14.52
C ASP A 115 -2.51 0.23 -14.68
N GLU A 116 -3.78 0.25 -14.26
CA GLU A 116 -4.71 -0.88 -14.39
C GLU A 116 -5.46 -0.89 -15.74
N THR A 117 -5.12 0.01 -16.67
CA THR A 117 -5.67 -0.04 -18.03
C THR A 117 -5.26 -1.33 -18.73
N SER A 118 -5.96 -1.70 -19.81
CA SER A 118 -5.61 -2.88 -20.61
C SER A 118 -4.18 -2.82 -21.17
N ALA A 119 -3.67 -1.61 -21.45
CA ALA A 119 -2.30 -1.39 -21.86
C ALA A 119 -1.31 -1.60 -20.71
N GLY A 120 -1.57 -1.01 -19.54
CA GLY A 120 -0.74 -1.18 -18.34
C GLY A 120 -0.69 -2.63 -17.85
N LYS A 121 -1.79 -3.38 -17.96
CA LYS A 121 -1.84 -4.81 -17.67
C LYS A 121 -0.98 -5.63 -18.63
N LYS A 122 -1.11 -5.42 -19.95
CA LYS A 122 -0.29 -6.10 -20.96
C LYS A 122 1.21 -5.85 -20.78
N GLN A 123 1.59 -4.66 -20.32
CA GLN A 123 2.99 -4.35 -20.04
C GLN A 123 3.52 -5.01 -18.75
N GLN A 124 2.64 -5.30 -17.79
CA GLN A 124 2.99 -5.99 -16.54
C GLN A 124 2.90 -7.53 -16.66
N GLU A 125 2.23 -8.02 -17.70
CA GLU A 125 2.16 -9.45 -17.99
C GLU A 125 3.54 -9.99 -18.33
N ILE A 126 4.01 -10.92 -17.52
CA ILE A 126 5.26 -11.63 -17.80
C ILE A 126 4.97 -12.71 -18.84
N GLY A 127 5.59 -12.56 -20.01
CA GLY A 127 5.40 -13.46 -21.15
C GLY A 127 6.13 -14.80 -21.00
N LEU A 128 5.73 -15.80 -21.80
CA LEU A 128 6.44 -17.08 -21.87
C LEU A 128 7.88 -16.92 -22.38
N GLU A 129 8.12 -15.94 -23.25
CA GLU A 129 9.46 -15.64 -23.78
C GLU A 129 10.38 -15.13 -22.68
N GLU A 130 9.90 -14.26 -21.80
CA GLU A 130 10.64 -13.75 -20.65
C GLU A 130 10.93 -14.86 -19.63
N LEU A 131 10.01 -15.83 -19.48
CA LEU A 131 10.20 -17.01 -18.62
C LEU A 131 11.03 -18.12 -19.26
N ALA A 132 11.40 -18.01 -20.54
CA ALA A 132 12.08 -19.09 -21.26
C ALA A 132 13.42 -19.48 -20.61
N GLU A 133 14.17 -18.50 -20.10
CA GLU A 133 15.41 -18.75 -19.36
C GLU A 133 15.15 -19.46 -18.02
N ALA A 134 14.10 -19.06 -17.30
CA ALA A 134 13.71 -19.70 -16.05
C ALA A 134 13.29 -21.17 -16.28
N PHE A 135 12.54 -21.45 -17.35
CA PHE A 135 12.13 -22.80 -17.73
C PHE A 135 13.29 -23.69 -18.18
N LYS A 136 14.32 -23.13 -18.83
CA LYS A 136 15.54 -23.89 -19.17
C LYS A 136 16.30 -24.39 -17.94
N ASN A 137 16.14 -23.69 -16.81
CA ASN A 137 16.77 -24.03 -15.53
C ASN A 137 15.90 -25.00 -14.69
N GLU A 138 14.85 -25.59 -15.27
CA GLU A 138 13.98 -26.56 -14.61
C GLU A 138 14.29 -28.00 -15.03
N ASP A 139 14.36 -28.90 -14.03
CA ASP A 139 14.57 -30.32 -14.21
C ASP A 139 13.33 -31.11 -13.77
N VAL A 140 12.96 -32.13 -14.54
CA VAL A 140 11.86 -33.04 -14.19
C VAL A 140 12.41 -34.22 -13.39
N LYS A 141 12.02 -34.34 -12.12
CA LYS A 141 12.40 -35.46 -11.25
C LYS A 141 11.27 -36.49 -11.14
N GLY A 142 11.64 -37.77 -11.16
CA GLY A 142 10.74 -38.91 -10.97
C GLY A 142 10.40 -39.64 -12.27
N LYS A 143 10.36 -40.98 -12.21
CA LYS A 143 10.08 -41.85 -13.37
C LYS A 143 8.59 -42.07 -13.62
N TYR A 144 7.81 -42.27 -12.56
CA TYR A 144 6.36 -42.51 -12.62
C TYR A 144 5.53 -41.27 -12.24
N TYR A 145 5.96 -40.51 -11.22
CA TYR A 145 5.34 -39.23 -10.83
C TYR A 145 6.32 -38.08 -11.10
N LYS A 146 6.21 -37.49 -12.29
CA LYS A 146 7.06 -36.38 -12.73
C LYS A 146 6.73 -35.12 -11.92
N ARG A 147 7.75 -34.54 -11.29
CA ARG A 147 7.66 -33.23 -10.61
C ARG A 147 8.72 -32.29 -11.20
N ILE A 148 8.26 -31.15 -11.69
CA ILE A 148 9.14 -30.08 -12.19
C ILE A 148 9.76 -29.37 -10.99
N ARG A 149 11.08 -29.19 -10.99
CA ARG A 149 11.81 -28.45 -9.96
C ARG A 149 12.87 -27.58 -10.61
N ARG A 150 13.03 -26.34 -10.13
CA ARG A 150 14.17 -25.50 -10.52
C ARG A 150 15.47 -26.09 -9.99
N ARG A 151 16.52 -26.07 -10.80
CA ARG A 151 17.86 -26.52 -10.42
C ARG A 151 18.45 -25.51 -9.45
N GLN A 152 18.64 -25.93 -8.20
CA GLN A 152 19.15 -25.07 -7.13
C GLN A 152 20.66 -24.81 -7.23
N GLU A 153 21.39 -25.69 -7.92
CA GLU A 153 22.85 -25.58 -8.09
C GLU A 153 23.25 -24.44 -9.04
N ASP A 154 22.41 -24.17 -10.05
CA ASP A 154 22.58 -23.13 -11.08
C ASP A 154 21.78 -21.86 -10.78
N ALA A 155 20.95 -21.85 -9.74
CA ALA A 155 20.38 -20.62 -9.23
C ALA A 155 21.55 -19.75 -8.78
N GLY A 156 21.84 -18.68 -9.52
CA GLY A 156 22.84 -17.65 -9.20
C GLY A 156 22.51 -16.86 -7.94
N GLU A 157 21.92 -17.50 -6.94
CA GLU A 157 21.96 -17.07 -5.56
C GLU A 157 23.45 -17.00 -5.19
N GLY A 158 24.00 -15.78 -5.27
CA GLY A 158 25.44 -15.54 -5.04
C GLY A 158 25.93 -16.15 -3.73
N GLU A 159 27.24 -16.29 -3.56
CA GLU A 159 27.90 -16.95 -2.41
C GLU A 159 27.31 -16.56 -1.04
N SER A 160 26.76 -15.35 -0.92
CA SER A 160 25.97 -14.87 0.22
C SER A 160 24.81 -15.79 0.63
N ALA A 161 24.00 -16.32 -0.30
CA ALA A 161 22.87 -17.19 0.02
C ALA A 161 23.29 -18.58 0.55
N ARG A 162 24.48 -19.04 0.20
CA ARG A 162 25.05 -20.30 0.68
C ARG A 162 25.77 -20.15 2.03
N THR A 163 26.22 -18.94 2.34
CA THR A 163 27.11 -18.67 3.49
C THR A 163 26.45 -17.85 4.60
N TRP A 164 25.27 -17.27 4.37
CA TRP A 164 24.63 -16.44 5.39
C TRP A 164 24.16 -17.28 6.58
N ASP A 165 24.46 -16.79 7.79
CA ASP A 165 23.94 -17.37 9.02
C ASP A 165 22.45 -17.03 9.14
N VAL A 166 21.61 -18.00 8.77
CA VAL A 166 20.14 -17.94 8.89
C VAL A 166 19.70 -17.53 10.30
N THR A 167 20.48 -17.91 11.31
CA THR A 167 20.19 -17.68 12.73
C THR A 167 20.96 -16.49 13.31
N GLY A 168 21.70 -15.73 12.50
CA GLY A 168 22.59 -14.67 12.97
C GLY A 168 21.84 -13.53 13.66
N ALA A 169 20.66 -13.17 13.14
CA ALA A 169 19.83 -12.10 13.69
C ALA A 169 18.87 -12.55 14.82
N ALA A 170 18.88 -13.84 15.18
CA ALA A 170 17.92 -14.38 16.15
C ALA A 170 18.32 -14.05 17.59
N LYS A 171 17.38 -13.52 18.40
CA LYS A 171 17.59 -13.28 19.83
C LYS A 171 17.71 -14.57 20.65
N LYS A 172 16.96 -15.61 20.29
CA LYS A 172 16.97 -16.95 20.92
C LYS A 172 17.20 -18.01 19.86
N LYS A 173 18.26 -18.81 20.01
CA LYS A 173 18.57 -19.94 19.14
C LYS A 173 19.16 -21.10 19.91
N VAL A 174 18.90 -22.31 19.46
CA VAL A 174 19.54 -23.54 19.94
C VAL A 174 20.04 -24.29 18.72
N GLY A 175 21.37 -24.33 18.57
CA GLY A 175 22.01 -24.87 17.37
C GLY A 175 21.54 -24.13 16.12
N ARG A 176 20.91 -24.87 15.20
CA ARG A 176 20.39 -24.37 13.91
C ARG A 176 18.89 -24.02 13.93
N TYR A 177 18.27 -23.96 15.11
CA TYR A 177 16.83 -23.77 15.24
C TYR A 177 16.52 -22.44 15.96
N PHE A 178 15.47 -21.77 15.49
CA PHE A 178 14.83 -20.69 16.23
C PHE A 178 14.07 -21.28 17.42
N VAL A 179 14.20 -20.65 18.58
CA VAL A 179 13.48 -21.07 19.79
C VAL A 179 12.46 -20.01 20.16
N VAL A 180 11.20 -20.44 20.22
CA VAL A 180 10.07 -19.63 20.70
C VAL A 180 9.57 -20.27 21.98
N ASP A 181 9.29 -19.44 22.99
CA ASP A 181 8.74 -19.94 24.24
C ASP A 181 7.32 -20.46 23.95
N GLY A 182 7.09 -21.75 24.22
CA GLY A 182 5.78 -22.35 24.05
C GLY A 182 4.85 -21.83 25.13
N GLY A 183 3.78 -21.13 24.73
CA GLY A 183 2.74 -20.66 25.64
C GLY A 183 2.03 -21.84 26.30
N LYS A 184 2.50 -22.20 27.50
CA LYS A 184 1.78 -23.08 28.43
C LYS A 184 1.67 -22.39 29.78
N GLU A 185 1.00 -21.25 29.78
CA GLU A 185 0.32 -20.71 30.95
C GLU A 185 -1.12 -20.43 30.51
N GLY A 186 -2.05 -21.04 31.23
CA GLY A 186 -3.49 -21.10 30.91
C GLY A 186 -4.24 -19.83 31.24
#